data_AF-A0AAD6DJG2-F1
#
_entry.id   AF-A0AAD6DJG2-F1
#
_cell.length_a   1.000
_cell.length_b   1.000
_cell.length_c   1.000
_cell.angle_alpha   90.00
_cell.angle_beta   90.00
_cell.angle_gamma   90.00
#
_symmetry.space_group_name_H-M   'P 1'
#
loop_
_entity.id
_entity.type
_entity.pdbx_description
1 polymer ?
#
loop_
_entity_poly.entity_id
_entity_poly.type
_entity_poly.pdbx_seq_one_letter_code
_entity_poly.pdbx_strand_id
1 'polypeptide(L)'
;MQLAEDFPIEANIRLIVASPMRRAIYTAIETFRTFLPDDHGRDIIALPLLQETTDFRCDIGSPSKDLQAEVEGSKLPVDLKSLVGENWIVKKSGKYEPTFSKLRDRVQEARRWLRRRPEKEIAVVTSGSFLRVLTNDWEDSNIYQGMVFKCSSTIIRISMLTETRSGTGWANAEYRIYELNLEDEKSNMQNASMQETMESRSRRGVFSPPLAPDCQKELSRATLQSWANQGYTLNSTQ
;
A
#
# COMPACT_ATOMS: atom_id res chain seq x y z
N MET A 1 17.51 2.07 11.29
CA MET A 1 16.68 2.58 10.17
C MET A 1 15.62 3.45 10.82
N GLN A 2 15.47 4.71 10.40
CA GLN A 2 14.65 5.69 11.12
C GLN A 2 13.21 5.21 11.41
N LEU A 3 12.56 4.52 10.46
CA LEU A 3 11.23 3.96 10.68
C LEU A 3 11.15 3.01 11.88
N ALA A 4 12.17 2.18 12.12
CA ALA A 4 12.19 1.26 13.26
C ALA A 4 12.34 1.99 14.60
N GLU A 5 12.96 3.16 14.59
CA GLU A 5 13.15 4.01 15.78
C GLU A 5 11.88 4.83 16.07
N ASP A 6 11.16 5.27 15.03
CA ASP A 6 9.96 6.09 15.13
C ASP A 6 8.65 5.29 15.31
N PHE A 7 8.71 3.96 15.15
CA PHE A 7 7.53 3.10 15.25
C PHE A 7 7.19 2.78 16.72
N PRO A 8 5.91 2.84 17.14
CA PRO A 8 5.54 2.67 18.55
C PRO A 8 5.91 1.28 19.08
N ILE A 9 6.66 1.23 20.19
CA ILE A 9 7.12 -0.03 20.79
C ILE A 9 5.99 -0.84 21.43
N GLU A 10 4.91 -0.15 21.81
CA GLU A 10 3.70 -0.69 22.40
C GLU A 10 2.70 -1.28 21.38
N ALA A 11 3.00 -1.17 20.07
CA ALA A 11 2.17 -1.75 19.03
C ALA A 11 2.05 -3.27 19.18
N ASN A 12 0.87 -3.82 18.91
CA ASN A 12 0.56 -5.24 19.10
C ASN A 12 0.40 -5.94 17.74
N ILE A 13 1.41 -5.77 16.88
CA ILE A 13 1.44 -6.39 15.55
C ILE A 13 1.45 -7.92 15.70
N ARG A 14 0.43 -8.58 15.13
CA ARG A 14 0.31 -10.05 15.17
C ARG A 14 0.55 -10.75 13.85
N LEU A 15 0.66 -9.98 12.78
CA LEU A 15 1.00 -10.45 11.45
C LEU A 15 1.78 -9.36 10.70
N ILE A 16 2.83 -9.77 10.01
CA ILE A 16 3.56 -8.92 9.08
C ILE A 16 3.36 -9.48 7.68
N VAL A 17 2.98 -8.61 6.76
CA VAL A 17 2.77 -8.95 5.35
C VAL A 17 3.58 -7.98 4.52
N ALA A 18 4.40 -8.50 3.61
CA ALA A 18 5.20 -7.68 2.72
C ALA A 18 4.92 -8.04 1.25
N SER A 19 5.04 -7.08 0.35
CA SER A 19 5.18 -7.43 -1.07
C SER A 19 6.45 -8.28 -1.25
N PRO A 20 6.50 -9.25 -2.19
CA PRO A 20 7.70 -10.07 -2.43
C PRO A 20 8.87 -9.30 -3.09
N MET A 21 8.89 -7.98 -2.98
CA MET A 21 9.99 -7.12 -3.41
C MET A 21 11.05 -7.08 -2.30
N ARG A 22 12.34 -7.28 -2.64
CA ARG A 22 13.44 -7.22 -1.65
C ARG A 22 13.36 -5.99 -0.75
N ARG A 23 13.17 -4.80 -1.33
CA ARG A 23 13.03 -3.54 -0.57
C ARG A 23 11.95 -3.62 0.52
N ALA A 24 10.82 -4.27 0.25
CA ALA A 24 9.72 -4.40 1.19
C ALA A 24 10.00 -5.50 2.22
N ILE A 25 10.57 -6.64 1.78
CA ILE A 25 10.96 -7.74 2.68
C ILE A 25 11.97 -7.24 3.72
N TYR A 26 13.07 -6.62 3.29
CA TYR A 26 14.09 -6.11 4.22
C TYR A 26 13.53 -4.99 5.10
N THR A 27 12.70 -4.07 4.57
CA THR A 27 12.03 -3.07 5.42
C THR A 27 11.16 -3.74 6.49
N ALA A 28 10.43 -4.80 6.14
CA ALA A 28 9.59 -5.54 7.07
C ALA A 28 10.41 -6.24 8.16
N ILE A 29 11.54 -6.87 7.79
CA ILE A 29 12.46 -7.51 8.72
C ILE A 29 13.04 -6.48 9.69
N GLU A 30 13.66 -5.42 9.16
CA GLU A 30 14.37 -4.41 9.94
C GLU A 30 13.45 -3.56 10.84
N THR A 31 12.18 -3.39 10.45
CA THR A 31 11.22 -2.59 11.25
C THR A 31 10.43 -3.44 12.23
N PHE A 32 9.83 -4.54 11.74
CA PHE A 32 8.70 -5.15 12.40
C PHE A 32 9.00 -6.52 12.98
N ARG A 33 10.11 -7.17 12.62
CA ARG A 33 10.38 -8.56 13.03
C ARG A 33 10.39 -8.73 14.55
N THR A 34 10.83 -7.72 15.30
CA THR A 34 10.88 -7.73 16.77
C THR A 34 9.51 -7.83 17.43
N PHE A 35 8.42 -7.48 16.73
CA PHE A 35 7.05 -7.60 17.23
C PHE A 35 6.48 -9.02 17.13
N LEU A 36 7.12 -9.91 16.36
CA LEU A 36 6.74 -11.31 16.30
C LEU A 36 7.50 -12.09 17.39
N PRO A 37 6.80 -12.69 18.37
CA PRO A 37 7.41 -13.57 19.36
C PRO A 37 8.15 -14.74 18.70
N ASP A 38 9.32 -15.09 19.24
CA ASP A 38 10.17 -16.17 18.71
C ASP A 38 9.56 -17.58 18.91
N ASP A 39 8.55 -17.72 19.76
CA ASP A 39 7.92 -19.00 20.13
C ASP A 39 6.81 -19.45 19.17
N HIS A 40 6.44 -18.64 18.18
CA HIS A 40 5.31 -18.93 17.28
C HIS A 40 5.69 -19.27 15.83
N GLY A 41 6.98 -19.25 15.45
CA GLY A 41 7.38 -19.55 14.08
C GLY A 41 6.62 -18.72 13.03
N ARG A 42 6.26 -17.48 13.37
CA ARG A 42 5.49 -16.60 12.48
C ARG A 42 6.44 -15.96 11.50
N ASP A 43 6.43 -16.47 10.29
CA ASP A 43 7.14 -15.86 9.17
C ASP A 43 6.40 -14.62 8.67
N ILE A 44 7.15 -13.66 8.14
CA ILE A 44 6.62 -12.56 7.35
C ILE A 44 5.98 -13.18 6.10
N ILE A 45 4.69 -12.93 5.87
CA ILE A 45 4.01 -13.45 4.70
C ILE A 45 4.36 -12.58 3.48
N ALA A 46 4.99 -13.18 2.48
CA ALA A 46 5.18 -12.50 1.20
C ALA A 46 3.91 -12.61 0.35
N LEU A 47 3.21 -11.49 0.16
CA LEU A 47 1.92 -11.42 -0.54
C LEU A 47 2.06 -10.70 -1.90
N PRO A 48 2.08 -11.42 -3.03
CA PRO A 48 2.21 -10.83 -4.36
C PRO A 48 1.18 -9.76 -4.73
N LEU A 49 -0.01 -9.81 -4.13
CA LEU A 49 -1.06 -8.80 -4.38
C LEU A 49 -0.58 -7.39 -4.07
N LEU A 50 0.39 -7.25 -3.15
CA LEU A 50 0.95 -5.98 -2.70
C LEU A 50 2.09 -5.47 -3.60
N GLN A 51 2.36 -6.07 -4.76
CA GLN A 51 3.42 -5.60 -5.65
C GLN A 51 3.11 -4.20 -6.20
N GLU A 52 4.16 -3.45 -6.56
CA GLU A 52 4.05 -2.12 -7.18
C GLU A 52 3.30 -2.15 -8.54
N THR A 53 2.83 -0.99 -8.97
CA THR A 53 1.83 -0.86 -10.05
C THR A 53 2.38 -0.91 -11.47
N THR A 54 3.63 -0.52 -11.73
CA THR A 54 4.18 -0.34 -13.10
C THR A 54 4.99 -1.55 -13.59
N ASP A 55 5.29 -1.63 -14.88
CA ASP A 55 6.20 -2.62 -15.47
C ASP A 55 7.65 -2.12 -15.59
N PHE A 56 8.01 -1.02 -14.92
CA PHE A 56 9.40 -0.59 -14.86
C PHE A 56 10.26 -1.66 -14.19
N ARG A 57 11.53 -1.78 -14.62
CA ARG A 57 12.44 -2.81 -14.09
C ARG A 57 12.59 -2.77 -12.57
N CYS A 58 12.51 -1.59 -11.96
CA CYS A 58 12.55 -1.43 -10.50
C CYS A 58 11.27 -1.90 -9.78
N ASP A 59 10.17 -2.05 -10.51
CA ASP A 59 8.85 -2.47 -10.02
C ASP A 59 8.52 -3.92 -10.39
N ILE A 60 9.40 -4.56 -11.15
CA ILE A 60 9.40 -6.00 -11.37
C ILE A 60 10.27 -6.64 -10.28
N GLY A 61 9.72 -7.64 -9.59
CA GLY A 61 10.44 -8.39 -8.58
C GLY A 61 11.45 -9.37 -9.15
N SER A 62 11.99 -10.24 -8.30
CA SER A 62 12.87 -11.32 -8.75
C SER A 62 12.11 -12.64 -8.95
N PRO A 63 12.63 -13.54 -9.80
CA PRO A 63 12.08 -14.89 -9.91
C PRO A 63 11.91 -15.53 -8.54
N SER A 64 10.83 -16.29 -8.36
CA SER A 64 10.51 -16.94 -7.08
C SER A 64 11.64 -17.84 -6.60
N LYS A 65 12.31 -18.56 -7.51
CA LYS A 65 13.46 -19.42 -7.22
C LYS A 65 14.64 -18.65 -6.62
N ASP A 66 14.95 -17.48 -7.17
CA ASP A 66 16.06 -16.66 -6.71
C ASP A 66 15.78 -16.07 -5.31
N LEU A 67 14.56 -15.57 -5.10
CA LEU A 67 14.13 -15.08 -3.79
C LEU A 67 14.09 -16.20 -2.75
N GLN A 68 13.63 -17.39 -3.14
CA GLN A 68 13.59 -18.55 -2.25
C GLN A 68 15.00 -18.98 -1.84
N ALA A 69 15.94 -19.05 -2.80
CA ALA A 69 17.34 -19.36 -2.50
C ALA A 69 17.96 -18.34 -1.54
N GLU A 70 17.64 -17.05 -1.69
CA GLU A 70 18.10 -15.98 -0.79
C GLU A 70 17.52 -16.13 0.62
N VAL A 71 16.20 -16.35 0.74
CA VAL A 71 15.52 -16.56 2.02
C VAL A 71 16.05 -17.79 2.75
N GLU A 72 16.19 -18.92 2.05
CA GLU A 72 16.70 -20.16 2.65
C GLU A 72 18.20 -20.04 3.00
N GLY A 73 19.01 -19.49 2.10
CA GLY A 73 20.45 -19.34 2.30
C GLY A 73 20.81 -18.39 3.43
N SER A 74 20.04 -17.30 3.60
CA SER A 74 20.24 -16.31 4.66
C SER A 74 19.38 -16.56 5.90
N LYS A 75 18.58 -17.64 5.90
CA LYS A 75 17.63 -18.00 6.97
C LYS A 75 16.69 -16.85 7.34
N LEU A 76 16.17 -16.14 6.34
CA LEU A 76 15.24 -15.04 6.56
C LEU A 76 13.87 -15.58 7.03
N PRO A 77 13.20 -14.92 7.99
CA PRO A 77 11.92 -15.35 8.53
C PRO A 77 10.77 -14.94 7.60
N VAL A 78 10.73 -15.49 6.38
CA VAL A 78 9.81 -15.08 5.32
C VAL A 78 9.17 -16.29 4.65
N ASP A 79 7.84 -16.33 4.64
CA ASP A 79 7.07 -17.33 3.91
C ASP A 79 6.85 -16.85 2.47
N LEU A 80 7.70 -17.35 1.56
CA LEU A 80 7.54 -17.21 0.12
C LEU A 80 6.68 -18.33 -0.49
N LYS A 81 6.73 -19.54 0.06
CA LYS A 81 6.25 -20.76 -0.62
C LYS A 81 4.72 -20.81 -0.69
N SER A 82 4.04 -20.25 0.30
CA SER A 82 2.58 -20.34 0.38
C SER A 82 1.86 -19.56 -0.71
N LEU A 83 2.41 -18.42 -1.16
CA LEU A 83 1.68 -17.47 -2.02
C LEU A 83 2.47 -16.96 -3.24
N VAL A 84 3.80 -17.07 -3.27
CA VAL A 84 4.63 -16.52 -4.35
C VAL A 84 4.84 -17.56 -5.46
N GLY A 85 3.88 -17.63 -6.38
CA GLY A 85 3.96 -18.50 -7.56
C GLY A 85 4.90 -17.98 -8.65
N GLU A 86 5.32 -18.84 -9.59
CA GLU A 86 6.33 -18.52 -10.62
C GLU A 86 6.00 -17.29 -11.49
N ASN A 87 4.70 -17.04 -11.73
CA ASN A 87 4.24 -15.96 -12.60
C ASN A 87 4.02 -14.61 -11.88
N TRP A 88 4.41 -14.48 -10.60
CA TRP A 88 4.16 -13.27 -9.82
C TRP A 88 4.87 -12.01 -10.35
N ILE A 89 5.93 -12.19 -11.14
CA ILE A 89 6.68 -11.10 -11.78
C ILE A 89 6.19 -10.75 -13.19
N VAL A 90 5.23 -11.52 -13.74
CA VAL A 90 4.76 -11.33 -15.12
C VAL A 90 3.79 -10.16 -15.17
N LYS A 91 4.27 -9.03 -15.73
CA LYS A 91 3.48 -7.79 -15.88
C LYS A 91 3.00 -7.51 -17.31
N LYS A 92 3.30 -8.38 -18.27
CA LYS A 92 2.81 -8.23 -19.65
C LYS A 92 1.41 -8.80 -19.87
N SER A 93 0.89 -9.56 -18.91
CA SER A 93 -0.43 -10.18 -18.97
C SER A 93 -0.87 -10.66 -17.58
N GLY A 94 -2.15 -11.00 -17.44
CA GLY A 94 -2.67 -11.67 -16.24
C GLY A 94 -2.96 -10.73 -15.07
N LYS A 95 -2.76 -11.21 -13.85
CA LYS A 95 -3.16 -10.49 -12.62
C LYS A 95 -2.31 -9.25 -12.33
N TYR A 96 -1.05 -9.24 -12.75
CA TYR A 96 -0.09 -8.18 -12.42
C TYR A 96 0.15 -7.19 -13.56
N GLU A 97 -0.62 -7.29 -14.63
CA GLU A 97 -0.59 -6.34 -15.74
C GLU A 97 -0.84 -4.91 -15.23
N PRO A 98 -0.06 -3.90 -15.68
CA PRO A 98 -0.17 -2.53 -15.21
C PRO A 98 -1.33 -1.84 -15.94
N THR A 99 -2.56 -2.26 -15.65
CA THR A 99 -3.79 -1.60 -16.12
C THR A 99 -4.67 -1.25 -14.94
N PHE A 100 -5.48 -0.20 -15.09
CA PHE A 100 -6.40 0.20 -14.02
C PHE A 100 -7.37 -0.90 -13.61
N SER A 101 -7.86 -1.66 -14.59
CA SER A 101 -8.77 -2.78 -14.36
C SER A 101 -8.13 -3.85 -13.49
N LYS A 102 -6.93 -4.33 -13.87
CA LYS A 102 -6.21 -5.36 -13.10
C LYS A 102 -5.75 -4.85 -11.74
N LEU A 103 -5.32 -3.59 -11.66
CA LEU A 103 -4.92 -2.98 -10.40
C LEU A 103 -6.10 -2.90 -9.41
N ARG A 104 -7.29 -2.49 -9.87
CA ARG A 104 -8.51 -2.46 -9.06
C ARG A 104 -8.88 -3.85 -8.54
N ASP A 105 -8.86 -4.85 -9.42
CA ASP A 105 -9.17 -6.24 -9.03
C ASP A 105 -8.18 -6.75 -7.98
N ARG A 106 -6.88 -6.45 -8.15
CA ARG A 106 -5.81 -6.83 -7.21
C ARG A 106 -5.96 -6.14 -5.86
N VAL A 107 -6.29 -4.85 -5.85
CA VAL A 107 -6.56 -4.08 -4.62
C VAL A 107 -7.76 -4.65 -3.87
N GLN A 108 -8.85 -4.96 -4.56
CA GLN A 108 -10.01 -5.59 -3.93
C GLN A 108 -9.66 -6.96 -3.35
N GLU A 109 -8.89 -7.77 -4.08
CA GLU A 109 -8.42 -9.05 -3.59
C GLU A 109 -7.53 -8.90 -2.35
N ALA A 110 -6.61 -7.94 -2.33
CA ALA A 110 -5.74 -7.65 -1.20
C ALA A 110 -6.54 -7.22 0.04
N ARG A 111 -7.49 -6.29 -0.12
CA ARG A 111 -8.37 -5.84 0.97
C ARG A 111 -9.23 -6.99 1.53
N ARG A 112 -9.78 -7.82 0.65
CA ARG A 112 -10.53 -9.03 1.04
C ARG A 112 -9.65 -10.06 1.74
N TRP A 113 -8.39 -10.19 1.34
CA TRP A 113 -7.43 -11.06 1.99
C TRP A 113 -7.11 -10.56 3.41
N LEU A 114 -6.81 -9.25 3.56
CA LEU A 114 -6.52 -8.61 4.84
C LEU A 114 -7.72 -8.69 5.79
N ARG A 115 -8.93 -8.43 5.30
CA ARG A 115 -10.16 -8.49 6.10
C ARG A 115 -10.43 -9.88 6.70
N ARG A 116 -10.05 -10.96 6.00
CA ARG A 116 -10.27 -12.35 6.46
C ARG A 116 -9.28 -12.80 7.51
N ARG A 117 -8.27 -11.98 7.82
CA ARG A 117 -7.26 -12.29 8.82
C ARG A 117 -7.86 -12.19 10.23
N PRO A 118 -7.61 -13.15 11.12
CA PRO A 118 -8.05 -13.07 12.52
C PRO A 118 -7.27 -12.03 13.34
N GLU A 119 -6.13 -11.57 12.83
CA GLU A 119 -5.28 -10.59 13.49
C GLU A 119 -5.92 -9.19 13.49
N LYS A 120 -5.95 -8.55 14.67
CA LYS A 120 -6.49 -7.18 14.84
C LYS A 120 -5.54 -6.11 14.29
N GLU A 121 -4.25 -6.34 14.39
CA GLU A 121 -3.19 -5.43 13.95
C GLU A 121 -2.24 -6.18 13.01
N ILE A 122 -2.13 -5.67 11.79
CA ILE A 122 -1.34 -6.24 10.71
C ILE A 122 -0.42 -5.16 10.16
N ALA A 123 0.89 -5.40 10.20
CA ALA A 123 1.85 -4.54 9.52
C ALA A 123 1.89 -4.92 8.03
N VAL A 124 1.59 -3.96 7.15
CA VAL A 124 1.58 -4.17 5.70
C VAL A 124 2.69 -3.33 5.06
N VAL A 125 3.68 -3.97 4.46
CA VAL A 125 4.85 -3.32 3.85
C VAL A 125 4.80 -3.45 2.33
N THR A 126 4.61 -2.33 1.64
CA THR A 126 4.47 -2.27 0.17
C THR A 126 5.09 -1.00 -0.39
N SER A 127 4.79 -0.64 -1.63
CA SER A 127 5.34 0.50 -2.35
C SER A 127 4.31 1.63 -2.48
N GLY A 128 4.79 2.86 -2.66
CA GLY A 128 3.97 4.06 -2.54
C GLY A 128 2.82 4.16 -3.54
N SER A 129 3.01 3.75 -4.81
CA SER A 129 1.91 3.85 -5.79
C SER A 129 0.83 2.81 -5.50
N PHE A 130 1.21 1.62 -5.05
CA PHE A 130 0.26 0.62 -4.57
C PHE A 130 -0.46 1.02 -3.28
N LEU A 131 0.22 1.65 -2.31
CA LEU A 131 -0.41 2.14 -1.07
C LEU A 131 -1.58 3.09 -1.36
N ARG A 132 -1.42 3.99 -2.33
CA ARG A 132 -2.44 4.97 -2.71
C ARG A 132 -3.73 4.31 -3.18
N VAL A 133 -3.63 3.30 -4.04
CA VAL A 133 -4.81 2.54 -4.50
C VAL A 133 -5.34 1.59 -3.43
N LEU A 134 -4.46 0.98 -2.63
CA LEU A 134 -4.84 0.07 -1.54
C LEU A 134 -5.65 0.78 -0.46
N THR A 135 -5.28 2.01 -0.12
CA THR A 135 -5.97 2.81 0.91
C THR A 135 -7.13 3.61 0.33
N ASN A 136 -7.10 3.90 -0.98
CA ASN A 136 -7.99 4.87 -1.63
C ASN A 136 -7.95 6.25 -0.96
N ASP A 137 -6.75 6.61 -0.48
CA ASP A 137 -6.45 7.93 0.07
C ASP A 137 -5.55 8.69 -0.90
N TRP A 138 -6.11 9.77 -1.46
CA TRP A 138 -5.54 10.56 -2.54
C TRP A 138 -5.22 11.99 -2.11
N GLU A 139 -5.38 12.34 -0.83
CA GLU A 139 -5.28 13.72 -0.33
C GLU A 139 -3.92 14.36 -0.61
N ASP A 140 -2.85 13.57 -0.46
CA ASP A 140 -1.48 14.02 -0.68
C ASP A 140 -1.05 13.93 -2.16
N SER A 141 -1.96 13.58 -3.08
CA SER A 141 -1.69 13.50 -4.52
C SER A 141 -1.50 14.87 -5.17
N ASN A 142 -2.04 15.92 -4.53
CA ASN A 142 -2.10 17.27 -5.09
C ASN A 142 -0.81 18.06 -4.99
N ILE A 143 0.20 17.55 -4.27
CA ILE A 143 1.45 18.27 -4.01
C ILE A 143 2.27 18.44 -5.31
N TYR A 144 1.95 17.69 -6.37
CA TYR A 144 2.68 17.74 -7.64
C TYR A 144 2.15 18.73 -8.67
N GLN A 145 0.92 19.25 -8.54
CA GLN A 145 0.27 19.91 -9.69
C GLN A 145 -0.35 21.27 -9.40
N GLY A 146 -0.25 21.80 -8.17
CA GLY A 146 -0.86 23.10 -7.83
C GLY A 146 -2.38 23.12 -8.07
N MET A 147 -3.03 21.94 -8.09
CA MET A 147 -4.44 21.81 -8.39
C MET A 147 -5.28 22.11 -7.15
N VAL A 148 -6.20 23.08 -7.27
CA VAL A 148 -7.22 23.37 -6.27
C VAL A 148 -8.47 22.59 -6.62
N PHE A 149 -8.83 21.59 -5.81
CA PHE A 149 -10.07 20.84 -5.98
C PHE A 149 -11.21 21.49 -5.19
N LYS A 150 -12.34 21.73 -5.86
CA LYS A 150 -13.60 22.12 -5.21
C LYS A 150 -14.38 20.86 -4.91
N CYS A 151 -14.32 20.38 -3.67
CA CYS A 151 -15.29 19.38 -3.24
C CYS A 151 -16.65 20.07 -2.97
N SER A 152 -17.75 19.40 -3.28
CA SER A 152 -19.12 19.95 -3.37
C SER A 152 -19.64 20.69 -2.12
N SER A 153 -18.94 20.62 -0.98
CA SER A 153 -19.32 21.33 0.25
C SER A 153 -18.25 22.25 0.85
N THR A 154 -17.04 22.34 0.30
CA THR A 154 -16.00 23.28 0.79
C THR A 154 -14.96 23.53 -0.30
N ILE A 155 -14.65 24.80 -0.59
CA ILE A 155 -13.44 25.16 -1.34
C ILE A 155 -12.26 24.80 -0.46
N ILE A 156 -11.64 23.65 -0.68
CA ILE A 156 -10.43 23.26 0.05
C ILE A 156 -9.27 24.05 -0.57
N ARG A 157 -8.93 25.19 0.04
CA ARG A 157 -7.65 25.86 -0.22
C ARG A 157 -6.57 25.11 0.55
N ILE A 158 -5.88 24.19 -0.14
CA ILE A 158 -4.66 23.58 0.41
C ILE A 158 -3.55 24.64 0.27
N SER A 159 -3.23 25.32 1.37
CA SER A 159 -2.09 26.24 1.44
C SER A 159 -0.81 25.43 1.25
N MET A 160 -0.14 25.63 0.11
CA MET A 160 1.10 24.95 -0.22
C MET A 160 2.22 25.44 0.72
N LEU A 161 2.69 24.56 1.61
CA LEU A 161 4.01 24.68 2.21
C LEU A 161 4.95 23.79 1.40
N THR A 162 5.85 24.42 0.66
CA THR A 162 6.84 23.77 -0.20
C THR A 162 7.94 23.16 0.65
N GLU A 163 7.72 21.94 1.11
CA GLU A 163 8.81 21.03 1.47
C GLU A 163 8.54 19.69 0.79
N THR A 164 9.25 19.48 -0.32
CA THR A 164 9.47 18.22 -1.05
C THR A 164 8.77 16.98 -0.48
N ARG A 165 7.54 16.69 -0.92
CA ARG A 165 6.90 15.38 -0.66
C ARG A 165 6.88 14.54 -1.92
N SER A 166 7.28 13.28 -1.78
CA SER A 166 7.51 12.23 -2.79
C SER A 166 6.40 12.02 -3.83
N GLY A 167 6.74 11.47 -5.02
CA GLY A 167 5.82 11.28 -6.16
C GLY A 167 4.52 10.53 -5.85
N THR A 168 4.51 9.82 -4.73
CA THR A 168 3.46 8.94 -4.25
C THR A 168 2.67 9.54 -3.08
N GLY A 169 3.03 10.73 -2.56
CA GLY A 169 2.41 11.33 -1.38
C GLY A 169 2.75 10.63 -0.05
N TRP A 170 3.66 9.65 -0.10
CA TRP A 170 4.17 8.86 1.01
C TRP A 170 5.69 9.04 1.10
N ALA A 171 6.21 9.53 2.22
CA ALA A 171 7.65 9.59 2.42
C ALA A 171 8.25 8.17 2.43
N ASN A 172 9.52 8.06 2.04
CA ASN A 172 10.22 6.77 2.07
C ASN A 172 10.29 6.28 3.51
N ALA A 173 9.88 5.02 3.72
CA ALA A 173 9.81 4.41 5.05
C ALA A 173 8.93 5.22 6.05
N GLU A 174 7.82 5.79 5.57
CA GLU A 174 6.75 6.33 6.43
C GLU A 174 5.78 5.22 6.86
N TYR A 175 5.11 5.38 8.01
CA TYR A 175 3.96 4.57 8.39
C TYR A 175 2.71 5.42 8.65
N ARG A 176 1.56 4.84 8.30
CA ARG A 176 0.22 5.36 8.59
C ARG A 176 -0.66 4.22 9.09
N ILE A 177 -1.65 4.56 9.90
CA ILE A 177 -2.57 3.59 10.50
C ILE A 177 -3.92 3.73 9.82
N TYR A 178 -4.46 2.61 9.34
CA TYR A 178 -5.75 2.54 8.68
C TYR A 178 -6.66 1.53 9.36
N GLU A 179 -7.93 1.89 9.49
CA GLU A 179 -9.00 0.99 9.90
C GLU A 179 -9.68 0.39 8.66
N LEU A 180 -9.94 -0.91 8.69
CA LEU A 180 -10.71 -1.62 7.67
C LEU A 180 -12.19 -1.55 8.03
N ASN A 181 -13.02 -1.01 7.14
CA ASN A 181 -14.46 -0.89 7.38
C ASN A 181 -15.13 -2.27 7.32
N LEU A 182 -15.61 -2.75 8.47
CA LEU A 182 -16.24 -4.07 8.60
C LEU A 182 -17.73 -4.08 8.24
N GLU A 183 -18.37 -2.93 8.07
CA GLU A 183 -19.83 -2.83 7.85
C GLU A 183 -20.28 -3.07 6.39
N ASP A 184 -19.35 -3.07 5.44
CA ASP A 184 -19.58 -3.24 4.00
C ASP A 184 -20.16 -4.62 3.59
N GLU A 185 -20.31 -5.56 4.56
CA GLU A 185 -20.95 -6.88 4.34
C GLU A 185 -22.48 -6.80 4.14
N LYS A 186 -23.16 -5.83 4.75
CA LYS A 186 -24.64 -5.73 4.68
C LYS A 186 -25.13 -4.95 3.45
N SER A 187 -24.28 -4.12 2.85
CA SER A 187 -24.65 -3.20 1.76
C SER A 187 -24.39 -3.78 0.36
N ASN A 188 -23.89 -5.00 0.23
CA ASN A 188 -23.43 -5.57 -1.05
C ASN A 188 -22.32 -4.71 -1.70
N MET A 189 -21.70 -3.78 -0.96
CA MET A 189 -20.54 -3.02 -1.41
C MET A 189 -19.31 -3.91 -1.25
N GLN A 190 -18.97 -4.64 -2.31
CA GLN A 190 -17.89 -5.62 -2.44
C GLN A 190 -16.46 -5.13 -2.09
N ASN A 191 -16.30 -3.91 -1.60
CA ASN A 191 -15.02 -3.25 -1.40
C ASN A 191 -14.80 -3.04 0.09
N ALA A 192 -14.02 -3.90 0.74
CA ALA A 192 -13.52 -3.65 2.09
C ALA A 192 -12.70 -2.35 2.07
N SER A 193 -13.33 -1.24 2.46
CA SER A 193 -12.74 0.09 2.40
C SER A 193 -11.80 0.32 3.59
N MET A 194 -10.89 1.28 3.46
CA MET A 194 -9.90 1.62 4.48
C MET A 194 -9.95 3.12 4.74
N GLN A 195 -9.76 3.53 6.00
CA GLN A 195 -9.73 4.94 6.39
C GLN A 195 -8.56 5.20 7.34
N GLU A 196 -7.78 6.25 7.07
CA GLU A 196 -6.66 6.64 7.95
C GLU A 196 -7.21 7.13 9.30
N THR A 197 -6.62 6.67 10.42
CA THR A 197 -7.04 7.10 11.76
C THR A 197 -6.67 8.55 12.03
N MET A 198 -7.45 9.23 12.89
CA MET A 198 -7.15 10.60 13.32
C MET A 198 -5.81 10.71 14.06
N GLU A 199 -5.40 9.67 14.79
CA GLU A 199 -4.10 9.61 15.45
C GLU A 199 -2.96 9.62 14.42
N SER A 200 -3.05 8.77 13.39
CA SER A 200 -2.08 8.73 12.29
C SER A 200 -1.97 10.08 11.59
N ARG A 201 -3.11 10.71 11.31
CA ARG A 201 -3.18 12.03 10.67
C ARG A 201 -2.53 13.11 11.53
N SER A 202 -2.85 13.14 12.82
CA SER A 202 -2.31 14.11 13.77
C SER A 202 -0.80 13.98 13.90
N ARG A 203 -0.26 12.75 13.94
CA ARG A 203 1.19 12.49 13.96
C ARG A 203 1.92 13.11 12.77
N ARG A 204 1.32 13.13 11.59
CA ARG A 204 1.89 13.74 10.37
C ARG A 204 1.47 15.20 10.14
N GLY A 205 0.87 15.85 11.14
CA GLY A 205 0.49 17.26 11.12
C GLY A 205 -0.82 17.57 10.39
N VAL A 206 -1.69 16.57 10.17
CA VAL A 206 -3.00 16.74 9.53
C VAL A 206 -4.10 16.59 10.59
N PHE A 207 -4.80 17.69 10.88
CA PHE A 207 -5.81 17.74 11.94
C PHE A 207 -7.26 17.68 11.42
N SER A 208 -7.45 17.67 10.10
CA SER A 208 -8.78 17.53 9.49
C SER A 208 -9.16 16.04 9.33
N PRO A 209 -10.47 15.71 9.37
CA PRO A 209 -10.92 14.36 9.03
C PRO A 209 -10.53 13.99 7.58
N PRO A 210 -10.51 12.69 7.24
CA PRO A 210 -10.36 12.24 5.87
C PRO A 210 -11.43 12.88 4.96
N LEU A 211 -11.06 13.16 3.71
CA LEU A 211 -11.94 13.74 2.71
C LEU A 211 -13.13 12.83 2.41
N ALA A 212 -14.25 13.45 2.03
CA ALA A 212 -15.43 12.72 1.62
C ALA A 212 -15.15 11.82 0.39
N PRO A 213 -15.87 10.68 0.25
CA PRO A 213 -15.65 9.74 -0.84
C PRO A 213 -15.67 10.36 -2.24
N ASP A 214 -16.55 11.33 -2.49
CA ASP A 214 -16.63 12.02 -3.78
C ASP A 214 -15.38 12.85 -4.06
N CYS A 215 -14.81 13.53 -3.05
CA CYS A 215 -13.55 14.25 -3.23
C CYS A 215 -12.41 13.26 -3.55
N GLN A 216 -12.33 12.15 -2.80
CA GLN A 216 -11.32 11.10 -3.05
C GLN A 216 -11.44 10.54 -4.48
N LYS A 217 -12.67 10.35 -4.97
CA LYS A 217 -12.94 9.90 -6.34
C LYS A 217 -12.42 10.91 -7.37
N GLU A 218 -12.68 12.20 -7.19
CA GLU A 218 -12.19 13.24 -8.09
C GLU A 218 -10.65 13.32 -8.11
N LEU A 219 -10.02 13.28 -6.92
CA LEU A 219 -8.57 13.26 -6.76
C LEU A 219 -7.94 12.04 -7.42
N SER A 220 -8.54 10.87 -7.23
CA SER A 220 -8.09 9.63 -7.89
C SER A 220 -8.11 9.80 -9.41
N ARG A 221 -9.22 10.26 -9.99
CA ARG A 221 -9.37 10.42 -11.43
C ARG A 221 -8.31 11.38 -11.99
N ALA A 222 -8.08 12.52 -11.35
CA ALA A 222 -7.10 13.50 -11.80
C ALA A 222 -5.66 12.97 -11.69
N THR A 223 -5.32 12.32 -10.57
CA THR A 223 -4.01 11.72 -10.34
C THR A 223 -3.71 10.64 -11.36
N LEU A 224 -4.66 9.75 -11.59
CA LEU A 224 -4.52 8.64 -12.52
C LEU A 224 -4.39 9.11 -13.97
N GLN A 225 -5.13 10.15 -14.37
CA GLN A 225 -4.95 10.80 -15.66
C GLN A 225 -3.55 11.42 -15.81
N SER A 226 -3.06 12.08 -14.76
CA SER A 226 -1.70 12.65 -14.74
C SER A 226 -0.63 11.57 -14.90
N TRP A 227 -0.76 10.44 -14.20
CA TRP A 227 0.15 9.31 -14.30
C TRP A 227 0.17 8.73 -15.72
N ALA A 228 -1.01 8.55 -16.33
CA ALA A 228 -1.12 8.10 -17.72
C ALA A 228 -0.40 9.07 -18.68
N ASN A 229 -0.56 10.39 -18.50
CA ASN A 229 0.10 11.41 -19.32
C ASN A 229 1.64 11.42 -19.16
N GLN A 230 2.16 10.98 -18.01
CA GLN A 230 3.59 10.88 -17.73
C GLN A 230 4.20 9.54 -18.18
N GLY A 231 3.41 8.66 -18.81
CA GLY A 231 3.89 7.35 -19.26
C GLY A 231 4.03 6.33 -18.13
N TYR A 232 3.48 6.60 -16.93
CA TYR A 232 3.16 5.54 -15.97
C TYR A 232 1.97 4.80 -16.55
N THR A 233 2.27 3.83 -17.41
CA THR A 233 1.33 3.01 -18.16
C THR A 233 0.42 2.27 -17.21
N LEU A 234 -0.70 2.90 -16.87
CA LEU A 234 -1.92 2.25 -16.42
C LEU A 234 -2.87 2.42 -17.60
N ASN A 235 -2.74 1.56 -18.62
CA ASN A 235 -3.58 1.69 -19.81
C ASN A 235 -5.04 1.60 -19.37
N SER A 236 -5.78 2.69 -19.56
CA SER A 236 -7.22 2.74 -19.41
C SER A 236 -7.83 2.12 -20.66
N THR A 237 -7.88 0.80 -20.72
CA THR A 237 -8.85 0.18 -21.63
C THR A 237 -10.24 0.48 -21.06
N GLN A 238 -10.99 1.24 -21.87
CA GLN A 238 -12.36 1.73 -21.66
C GLN A 238 -13.31 0.66 -21.11
#